data_AF-A0A956KFJ0-F1
#
_entry.id   AF-A0A956KFJ0-F1
#
_cell.length_a   1.000
_cell.length_b   1.000
_cell.length_c   1.000
_cell.angle_alpha   90.00
_cell.angle_beta   90.00
_cell.angle_gamma   90.00
#
_symmetry.space_group_name_H-M   'P 1'
#
loop_
_entity.id
_entity.type
_entity.pdbx_description
1 polymer ?
#
loop_
_entity_poly.entity_id
_entity_poly.type
_entity_poly.pdbx_seq_one_letter_code
_entity_poly.pdbx_strand_id
1 'polypeptide(L)'
;MVRGPEDYAFLPYQRRWIADKSPIRVGVKSRRIGLTWATALELVLAAGLSREAGGCSAKYTSYKREFTAEFIETCARWARALDLGFGLEGSRDAFLRDDKAKLVYSIRFASGFKIDGVSSNPSNLRGGPDDRLAVIDEAAHLDDFAEHLKAADAFRVWGGRVLVISTHRGADSAFAKLIDKIKAGKYGAPSV
;
A
#
# COMPACT_ATOMS: atom_id res chain seq x y z
N MET A 1 10.41 19.06 -11.88
CA MET A 1 8.95 19.16 -11.68
C MET A 1 8.40 17.74 -11.78
N VAL A 2 7.88 17.17 -10.68
CA VAL A 2 7.35 15.80 -10.68
C VAL A 2 5.98 15.84 -11.35
N ARG A 3 5.80 15.05 -12.42
CA ARG A 3 4.52 14.91 -13.14
C ARG A 3 3.46 14.33 -12.21
N GLY A 4 2.26 14.91 -12.21
CA GLY A 4 1.15 14.49 -11.37
C GLY A 4 0.38 13.28 -11.94
N PRO A 5 -0.52 12.64 -11.17
CA PRO A 5 -1.35 11.52 -11.64
C PRO A 5 -2.10 11.82 -12.96
N GLU A 6 -2.48 13.07 -13.18
CA GLU A 6 -3.12 13.60 -14.38
C GLU A 6 -2.29 13.44 -15.67
N ASP A 7 -0.97 13.40 -15.53
CA ASP A 7 -0.02 13.23 -16.64
C ASP A 7 0.16 11.77 -17.07
N TYR A 8 -0.42 10.82 -16.32
CA TYR A 8 -0.46 9.40 -16.66
C TYR A 8 -1.83 9.04 -17.23
N ALA A 9 -1.85 8.09 -18.16
CA ALA A 9 -3.06 7.55 -18.79
C ALA A 9 -3.86 6.66 -17.81
N PHE A 10 -4.30 7.25 -16.68
CA PHE A 10 -5.21 6.61 -15.74
C PHE A 10 -6.66 6.77 -16.17
N LEU A 11 -7.41 5.70 -15.98
CA LEU A 11 -8.86 5.71 -16.08
C LEU A 11 -9.46 6.57 -14.94
N PRO A 12 -10.64 7.20 -15.14
CA PRO A 12 -11.21 8.12 -14.16
C PRO A 12 -11.33 7.55 -12.74
N TYR A 13 -11.62 6.26 -12.57
CA TYR A 13 -11.69 5.64 -11.24
C TYR A 13 -10.31 5.46 -10.58
N GLN A 14 -9.23 5.25 -11.35
CA GLN A 14 -7.87 5.16 -10.82
C GLN A 14 -7.43 6.53 -10.30
N ARG A 15 -7.77 7.60 -11.03
CA ARG A 15 -7.54 8.98 -10.59
C ARG A 15 -8.28 9.28 -9.29
N ARG A 16 -9.58 8.97 -9.22
CA ARG A 16 -10.37 9.13 -7.98
C ARG A 16 -9.79 8.33 -6.82
N TRP A 17 -9.33 7.10 -7.07
CA TRP A 17 -8.69 6.27 -6.06
C TRP A 17 -7.41 6.90 -5.48
N ILE A 18 -6.52 7.40 -6.34
CA ILE A 18 -5.28 8.06 -5.89
C ILE A 18 -5.57 9.37 -5.17
N ALA A 19 -6.57 10.13 -5.64
CA ALA A 19 -6.94 11.42 -5.07
C ALA A 19 -7.59 11.31 -3.68
N ASP A 20 -8.28 10.22 -3.37
CA ASP A 20 -8.92 10.00 -2.08
C ASP A 20 -7.87 9.85 -0.96
N LYS A 21 -7.84 10.80 -0.02
CA LYS A 21 -6.90 10.81 1.12
C LYS A 21 -7.54 10.38 2.44
N SER A 22 -8.68 9.70 2.41
CA SER A 22 -9.35 9.19 3.61
C SER A 22 -8.41 8.33 4.48
N PRO A 23 -8.49 8.41 5.83
CA PRO A 23 -7.65 7.61 6.73
C PRO A 23 -7.77 6.11 6.49
N ILE A 24 -8.93 5.66 6.04
CA ILE A 24 -9.10 4.35 5.41
C ILE A 24 -9.91 4.50 4.14
N ARG A 25 -9.51 3.76 3.09
CA ARG A 25 -10.31 3.61 1.88
C ARG A 25 -10.30 2.18 1.38
N VAL A 26 -11.47 1.72 0.92
CA VAL A 26 -11.69 0.34 0.48
C VAL A 26 -12.03 0.30 -1.01
N GLY A 27 -11.15 -0.33 -1.78
CA GLY A 27 -11.29 -0.53 -3.22
C GLY A 27 -11.89 -1.89 -3.53
N VAL A 28 -13.20 -1.94 -3.72
CA VAL A 28 -13.88 -3.13 -4.27
C VAL A 28 -13.68 -3.12 -5.78
N LYS A 29 -12.86 -4.06 -6.28
CA LYS A 29 -12.46 -4.10 -7.70
C LYS A 29 -12.94 -5.36 -8.42
N SER A 30 -13.14 -5.21 -9.72
CA SER A 30 -13.15 -6.33 -10.66
C SER A 30 -11.71 -6.78 -10.96
N ARG A 31 -11.55 -7.96 -11.57
CA ARG A 31 -10.23 -8.44 -12.01
C ARG A 31 -9.74 -7.64 -13.22
N ARG A 32 -8.41 -7.51 -13.36
CA ARG A 32 -7.73 -6.93 -14.54
C ARG A 32 -8.10 -5.47 -14.86
N ILE A 33 -8.43 -4.68 -13.83
CA ILE A 33 -8.72 -3.23 -13.97
C ILE A 33 -7.56 -2.32 -13.51
N GLY A 34 -6.39 -2.86 -13.17
CA GLY A 34 -5.22 -2.02 -12.86
C GLY A 34 -5.33 -1.09 -11.64
N LEU A 35 -6.22 -1.36 -10.67
CA LEU A 35 -6.31 -0.54 -9.44
C LEU A 35 -5.05 -0.69 -8.56
N THR A 36 -4.53 -1.90 -8.42
CA THR A 36 -3.26 -2.19 -7.73
C THR A 36 -2.08 -1.47 -8.41
N TRP A 37 -2.03 -1.46 -9.74
CA TRP A 37 -1.00 -0.73 -10.51
C TRP A 37 -1.04 0.79 -10.27
N ALA A 38 -2.25 1.37 -10.20
CA ALA A 38 -2.44 2.78 -9.83
C ALA A 38 -2.01 3.06 -8.37
N THR A 39 -2.25 2.10 -7.47
CA THR A 39 -1.84 2.20 -6.06
C THR A 39 -0.32 2.21 -5.91
N ALA A 40 0.41 1.43 -6.73
CA ALA A 40 1.87 1.44 -6.74
C ALA A 40 2.44 2.83 -7.02
N LEU A 41 1.85 3.59 -7.95
CA LEU A 41 2.27 4.97 -8.21
C LEU A 41 2.12 5.85 -6.95
N GLU A 42 1.00 5.73 -6.23
CA GLU A 42 0.80 6.54 -5.02
C GLU A 42 1.86 6.26 -3.95
N LEU A 43 2.25 5.00 -3.77
CA LEU A 43 3.30 4.64 -2.83
C LEU A 43 4.66 5.20 -3.26
N VAL A 44 4.96 5.14 -4.56
CA VAL A 44 6.20 5.69 -5.15
C VAL A 44 6.26 7.20 -4.99
N LEU A 45 5.16 7.92 -5.24
CA LEU A 45 5.11 9.36 -5.04
C LEU A 45 5.28 9.70 -3.55
N ALA A 46 4.57 9.01 -2.65
CA ALA A 46 4.69 9.24 -1.22
C ALA A 46 6.10 8.98 -0.69
N ALA A 47 6.74 7.90 -1.15
CA ALA A 47 8.11 7.58 -0.74
C ALA A 47 9.16 8.47 -1.42
N GLY A 48 8.89 9.00 -2.62
CA GLY A 48 9.83 9.86 -3.35
C GLY A 48 9.90 11.31 -2.87
N LEU A 49 8.86 11.80 -2.19
CA LEU A 49 8.80 13.18 -1.68
C LEU A 49 9.70 13.40 -0.46
N SER A 50 10.18 14.63 -0.28
CA SER A 50 10.89 15.02 0.96
C SER A 50 9.93 15.02 2.15
N ARG A 51 10.49 15.02 3.37
CA ARG A 51 9.68 15.07 4.60
C ARG A 51 8.81 16.34 4.66
N GLU A 52 9.35 17.48 4.24
CA GLU A 52 8.67 18.77 4.21
C GLU A 52 7.53 18.80 3.20
N ALA A 53 7.65 18.03 2.10
CA ALA A 53 6.60 17.84 1.11
C ALA A 53 5.58 16.75 1.49
N GLY A 54 5.64 16.23 2.72
CA GLY A 54 4.73 15.20 3.22
C GLY A 54 5.10 13.77 2.80
N GLY A 55 6.36 13.53 2.44
CA GLY A 55 6.85 12.19 2.12
C GLY A 55 6.80 11.24 3.31
N CYS A 56 6.65 9.95 3.02
CA CYS A 56 6.56 8.91 4.04
C CYS A 56 6.90 7.52 3.50
N SER A 57 7.20 6.59 4.40
CA SER A 57 7.36 5.19 4.05
C SER A 57 6.00 4.47 3.94
N ALA A 58 5.99 3.41 3.14
CA ALA A 58 4.81 2.60 2.87
C ALA A 58 5.06 1.11 3.07
N LYS A 59 4.02 0.38 3.47
CA LYS A 59 4.00 -1.08 3.50
C LYS A 59 2.92 -1.65 2.62
N TYR A 60 3.23 -2.77 1.98
CA TYR A 60 2.31 -3.55 1.17
C TYR A 60 2.32 -5.01 1.63
N THR A 61 1.14 -5.63 1.69
CA THR A 61 1.00 -7.07 1.86
C THR A 61 -0.12 -7.63 0.98
N SER A 62 0.03 -8.90 0.62
CA SER A 62 -0.99 -9.70 -0.05
C SER A 62 -0.88 -11.15 0.41
N TYR A 63 -1.89 -11.96 0.09
CA TYR A 63 -1.98 -13.37 0.53
C TYR A 63 -0.93 -14.29 -0.09
N LYS A 64 -0.27 -13.87 -1.18
CA LYS A 64 0.81 -14.61 -1.85
C LYS A 64 2.07 -13.78 -1.92
N ARG A 65 3.20 -14.43 -1.66
CA ARG A 65 4.52 -13.80 -1.71
C ARG A 65 4.86 -13.31 -3.11
N GLU A 66 4.45 -14.05 -4.13
CA GLU A 66 4.69 -13.71 -5.55
C GLU A 66 4.00 -12.39 -5.91
N PHE A 67 2.79 -12.16 -5.39
CA PHE A 67 2.04 -10.92 -5.63
C PHE A 67 2.68 -9.73 -4.90
N THR A 68 3.23 -9.95 -3.70
CA THR A 68 4.06 -8.96 -3.00
C THR A 68 5.31 -8.61 -3.79
N ALA A 69 6.02 -9.61 -4.32
CA ALA A 69 7.21 -9.37 -5.14
C ALA A 69 6.87 -8.57 -6.41
N GLU A 70 5.83 -8.97 -7.14
CA GLU A 70 5.36 -8.31 -8.36
C GLU A 70 4.92 -6.85 -8.09
N PHE A 71 4.27 -6.60 -6.94
CA PHE A 71 3.90 -5.24 -6.55
C PHE A 71 5.13 -4.36 -6.34
N ILE A 72 6.14 -4.85 -5.63
CA ILE A 72 7.37 -4.09 -5.42
C ILE A 72 8.13 -3.87 -6.73
N GLU A 73 8.16 -4.86 -7.63
CA GLU A 73 8.70 -4.65 -8.98
C GLU A 73 7.93 -3.55 -9.74
N THR A 74 6.60 -3.52 -9.61
CA THR A 74 5.76 -2.48 -10.20
C THR A 74 6.10 -1.09 -9.63
N CYS A 75 6.32 -0.97 -8.32
CA CYS A 75 6.82 0.26 -7.71
C CYS A 75 8.18 0.67 -8.27
N ALA A 76 9.11 -0.27 -8.47
CA ALA A 76 10.42 0.02 -9.05
C ALA A 76 10.31 0.53 -10.51
N ARG A 77 9.41 -0.04 -11.30
CA ARG A 77 9.13 0.42 -12.67
C ARG A 77 8.58 1.84 -12.68
N TRP A 78 7.66 2.16 -11.77
CA TRP A 78 7.17 3.52 -11.58
C TRP A 78 8.26 4.49 -11.17
N ALA A 79 9.07 4.16 -10.16
CA ALA A 79 10.15 5.02 -9.69
C ALA A 79 11.12 5.37 -10.84
N ARG A 80 11.48 4.39 -11.68
CA ARG A 80 12.28 4.62 -12.90
C ARG A 80 11.60 5.55 -13.89
N ALA A 81 10.31 5.32 -14.16
CA ALA A 81 9.56 6.14 -15.12
C ALA A 81 9.43 7.61 -14.67
N LEU A 82 9.49 7.87 -13.36
CA LEU A 82 9.38 9.20 -12.78
C LEU A 82 10.71 9.91 -12.57
N ASP A 83 11.83 9.22 -12.82
CA ASP A 83 13.18 9.67 -12.43
C ASP A 83 13.28 10.04 -10.94
N LEU A 84 12.47 9.39 -10.10
CA LEU A 84 12.57 9.53 -8.64
C LEU A 84 13.73 8.64 -8.19
N GLY A 85 14.93 9.22 -8.28
CA GLY A 85 16.20 8.54 -8.06
C GLY A 85 16.18 7.53 -6.91
N PHE A 86 16.69 6.33 -7.20
CA PHE A 86 17.11 5.41 -6.15
C PHE A 86 18.31 6.05 -5.45
N GLY A 87 18.29 6.17 -4.12
CA GLY A 87 19.50 6.59 -3.39
C GLY A 87 20.66 5.66 -3.78
N LEU A 88 21.83 6.25 -4.06
CA LEU A 88 23.04 5.66 -4.65
C LEU A 88 23.69 4.46 -3.90
N GLU A 89 22.96 3.79 -3.01
CA GLU A 89 23.41 2.55 -2.32
C GLU A 89 22.39 1.39 -2.36
N GLY A 90 21.22 1.52 -3.02
CA GLY A 90 20.15 0.51 -2.89
C GLY A 90 19.61 -0.10 -4.18
N SER A 91 20.01 0.36 -5.36
CA SER A 91 19.43 -0.14 -6.61
C SER A 91 20.31 -1.19 -7.28
N ARG A 92 20.26 -2.43 -6.78
CA ARG A 92 20.44 -3.59 -7.67
C ARG A 92 19.87 -4.92 -7.18
N ASP A 93 19.61 -5.11 -5.87
CA ASP A 93 19.00 -6.34 -5.39
C ASP A 93 17.80 -6.06 -4.48
N ALA A 94 16.60 -6.15 -5.05
CA ALA A 94 15.33 -6.10 -4.34
C ALA A 94 15.09 -7.37 -3.49
N PHE A 95 16.04 -7.78 -2.65
CA PHE A 95 15.90 -8.99 -1.84
C PHE A 95 16.69 -8.87 -0.53
N LEU A 96 16.20 -8.09 0.43
CA LEU A 96 16.61 -8.27 1.82
C LEU A 96 15.85 -9.46 2.39
N ARG A 97 16.42 -10.66 2.24
CA ARG A 97 15.99 -11.82 3.02
C ARG A 97 16.64 -11.65 4.40
N ASP A 98 15.85 -11.24 5.40
CA ASP A 98 16.31 -11.27 6.79
C ASP A 98 16.57 -12.74 7.17
N ASP A 99 17.75 -13.01 7.72
CA ASP A 99 18.21 -14.32 8.20
C ASP A 99 17.25 -14.96 9.22
N LYS A 100 16.29 -14.21 9.75
CA LYS A 100 15.21 -14.68 10.64
C LYS A 100 13.92 -15.13 9.93
N ALA A 101 13.99 -15.57 8.67
CA ALA A 101 12.85 -16.06 7.88
C ALA A 101 11.78 -15.01 7.49
N LYS A 102 12.10 -13.70 7.59
CA LYS A 102 11.22 -12.64 7.08
C LYS A 102 11.62 -12.27 5.66
N LEU A 103 10.71 -12.55 4.74
CA LEU A 103 10.83 -12.10 3.37
C LEU A 103 10.27 -10.70 3.25
N VAL A 104 11.18 -9.74 3.03
CA VAL A 104 10.85 -8.34 2.80
C VAL A 104 11.44 -7.91 1.47
N TYR A 105 10.58 -7.41 0.59
CA TYR A 105 10.97 -6.77 -0.66
C TYR A 105 10.98 -5.27 -0.41
N SER A 106 12.10 -4.57 -0.61
CA SER A 106 12.20 -3.16 -0.24
C SER A 106 12.75 -2.29 -1.37
N ILE A 107 12.19 -1.09 -1.52
CA ILE A 107 12.76 -0.01 -2.34
C ILE A 107 13.05 1.16 -1.42
N ARG A 108 14.28 1.68 -1.45
CA ARG A 108 14.67 2.90 -0.73
C ARG A 108 14.87 4.06 -1.70
N PHE A 109 14.32 5.21 -1.35
CA PHE A 109 14.33 6.42 -2.17
C PHE A 109 15.37 7.41 -1.65
N ALA A 110 15.83 8.32 -2.52
CA ALA A 110 16.77 9.38 -2.14
C ALA A 110 16.23 10.33 -1.04
N SER A 111 14.91 10.39 -0.86
CA SER A 111 14.22 11.08 0.24
C SER A 111 14.52 10.51 1.63
N GLY A 112 15.07 9.29 1.71
CA GLY A 112 15.25 8.53 2.95
C GLY A 112 14.09 7.58 3.28
N PHE A 113 12.94 7.70 2.62
CA PHE A 113 11.78 6.82 2.80
C PHE A 113 11.90 5.52 2.00
N LYS A 114 11.01 4.57 2.29
CA LYS A 114 11.00 3.24 1.66
C LYS A 114 9.60 2.70 1.39
N ILE A 115 9.55 1.71 0.50
CA ILE A 115 8.37 0.87 0.28
C ILE A 115 8.75 -0.56 0.62
N ASP A 116 8.10 -1.17 1.62
CA ASP A 116 8.31 -2.56 2.03
C ASP A 116 7.13 -3.44 1.64
N GLY A 117 7.38 -4.44 0.80
CA GLY A 117 6.51 -5.59 0.58
C GLY A 117 6.80 -6.66 1.62
N VAL A 118 5.81 -6.93 2.48
CA VAL A 118 5.94 -7.89 3.58
C VAL A 118 5.12 -9.15 3.31
N SER A 119 5.45 -10.24 4.02
CA SER A 119 4.64 -11.46 3.98
C SER A 119 3.23 -11.25 4.52
N SER A 120 2.34 -12.22 4.27
CA SER A 120 0.98 -12.28 4.78
C SER A 120 0.89 -12.62 6.28
N ASN A 121 1.92 -12.30 7.07
CA ASN A 121 1.83 -12.39 8.53
C ASN A 121 1.46 -11.00 9.07
N PRO A 122 0.35 -10.84 9.80
CA PRO A 122 -0.13 -9.54 10.30
C PRO A 122 0.93 -8.75 11.06
N SER A 123 1.79 -9.44 11.81
CA SER A 123 2.84 -8.81 12.61
C SER A 123 3.84 -8.01 11.77
N ASN A 124 4.08 -8.41 10.52
CA ASN A 124 5.03 -7.74 9.63
C ASN A 124 4.48 -6.43 9.04
N LEU A 125 3.15 -6.28 9.05
CA LEU A 125 2.50 -5.07 8.57
C LEU A 125 2.61 -3.91 9.57
N ARG A 126 2.93 -4.17 10.85
CA ARG A 126 3.07 -3.11 11.86
C ARG A 126 4.09 -2.04 11.42
N GLY A 127 3.67 -0.78 11.43
CA GLY A 127 4.47 0.35 10.96
C GLY A 127 5.57 0.77 11.95
N GLY A 128 6.68 1.24 11.42
CA GLY A 128 7.69 2.02 12.13
C GLY A 128 7.39 3.52 12.14
N PRO A 129 8.30 4.35 12.68
CA PRO A 129 8.07 5.78 12.92
C PRO A 129 7.69 6.59 11.67
N ASP A 130 8.28 6.24 10.52
CA ASP A 130 8.06 6.92 9.23
C ASP A 130 7.02 6.23 8.33
N ASP A 131 6.47 5.10 8.77
CA ASP A 131 5.45 4.39 8.00
C ASP A 131 4.09 5.11 8.17
N ARG A 132 3.54 5.61 7.06
CA ARG A 132 2.26 6.32 7.04
C ARG A 132 1.28 5.80 6.00
N LEU A 133 1.67 4.82 5.18
CA LEU A 133 0.82 4.17 4.21
C LEU A 133 0.86 2.66 4.37
N ALA A 134 -0.29 2.02 4.59
CA ALA A 134 -0.43 0.57 4.59
C ALA A 134 -1.38 0.12 3.48
N VAL A 135 -0.97 -0.86 2.67
CA VAL A 135 -1.80 -1.47 1.63
C VAL A 135 -2.01 -2.95 1.97
N ILE A 136 -3.27 -3.36 2.02
CA ILE A 136 -3.68 -4.76 2.10
C ILE A 136 -4.37 -5.10 0.78
N ASP A 137 -3.70 -5.81 -0.12
CA ASP A 137 -4.25 -6.22 -1.42
C ASP A 137 -4.74 -7.68 -1.40
N GLU A 138 -5.76 -7.94 -2.23
CA GLU A 138 -6.53 -9.17 -2.27
C GLU A 138 -7.05 -9.57 -0.88
N ALA A 139 -7.53 -8.58 -0.11
CA ALA A 139 -7.95 -8.72 1.27
C ALA A 139 -8.98 -9.83 1.55
N ALA A 140 -9.89 -10.11 0.60
CA ALA A 140 -10.87 -11.18 0.75
C ALA A 140 -10.25 -12.59 0.69
N HIS A 141 -9.00 -12.70 0.25
CA HIS A 141 -8.24 -13.94 0.13
C HIS A 141 -7.22 -14.15 1.27
N LEU A 142 -7.15 -13.22 2.22
CA LEU A 142 -6.39 -13.39 3.47
C LEU A 142 -7.26 -14.12 4.50
N ASP A 143 -6.77 -15.26 4.99
CA ASP A 143 -7.49 -16.07 5.98
C ASP A 143 -7.63 -15.32 7.33
N ASP A 144 -6.63 -14.50 7.68
CA ASP A 144 -6.53 -13.70 8.89
C ASP A 144 -6.64 -12.20 8.59
N PHE A 145 -7.50 -11.82 7.63
CA PHE A 145 -7.72 -10.42 7.24
C PHE A 145 -8.00 -9.48 8.42
N ALA A 146 -8.76 -9.93 9.42
CA ALA A 146 -9.08 -9.12 10.59
C ALA A 146 -7.83 -8.71 11.39
N GLU A 147 -6.85 -9.60 11.53
CA GLU A 147 -5.59 -9.30 12.22
C GLU A 147 -4.68 -8.40 11.37
N HIS A 148 -4.67 -8.59 10.05
CA HIS A 148 -4.01 -7.67 9.13
C HIS A 148 -4.58 -6.26 9.23
N LEU A 149 -5.90 -6.13 9.24
CA LEU A 149 -6.58 -4.84 9.37
C LEU A 149 -6.25 -4.17 10.70
N LYS A 150 -6.29 -4.92 11.80
CA LYS A 150 -5.89 -4.44 13.14
C LYS A 150 -4.44 -3.97 13.18
N ALA A 151 -3.52 -4.68 12.51
CA ALA A 151 -2.13 -4.27 12.41
C ALA A 151 -1.95 -2.99 11.58
N ALA A 152 -2.72 -2.84 10.48
CA ALA A 152 -2.70 -1.66 9.63
C ALA A 152 -3.35 -0.44 10.29
N ASP A 153 -4.37 -0.62 11.12
CA ASP A 153 -5.06 0.48 11.82
C ASP A 153 -4.12 1.32 12.70
N ALA A 154 -3.02 0.74 13.18
CA ALA A 154 -1.99 1.47 13.91
C ALA A 154 -1.40 2.65 13.11
N PHE A 155 -1.40 2.57 11.77
CA PHE A 155 -0.92 3.66 10.91
C PHE A 155 -1.81 4.90 11.03
N ARG A 156 -3.12 4.69 11.18
CA ARG A 156 -4.10 5.78 11.28
C ARG A 156 -3.96 6.57 12.56
N VAL A 157 -3.53 5.92 13.65
CA VAL A 157 -3.28 6.58 14.94
C VAL A 157 -2.20 7.66 14.79
N TRP A 158 -1.25 7.49 13.85
CA TRP A 158 -0.15 8.42 13.61
C TRP A 158 -0.42 9.32 12.38
N GLY A 159 -1.70 9.51 12.02
CA GLY A 159 -2.12 10.32 10.87
C GLY A 159 -1.86 9.68 9.50
N GLY A 160 -1.48 8.40 9.47
CA GLY A 160 -1.33 7.61 8.25
C GLY A 160 -2.66 7.14 7.65
N ARG A 161 -2.56 6.42 6.52
CA ARG A 161 -3.71 5.92 5.77
C ARG A 161 -3.60 4.43 5.51
N VAL A 162 -4.75 3.76 5.51
CA VAL A 162 -4.90 2.33 5.24
C VAL A 162 -5.71 2.13 3.96
N LEU A 163 -5.14 1.43 3.00
CA LEU A 163 -5.74 1.13 1.71
C LEU A 163 -6.03 -0.36 1.67
N VAL A 164 -7.31 -0.73 1.58
CA VAL A 164 -7.71 -2.13 1.47
C VAL A 164 -8.27 -2.35 0.07
N ILE A 165 -7.71 -3.28 -0.68
CA ILE A 165 -8.09 -3.55 -2.06
C ILE A 165 -8.43 -5.03 -2.18
N SER A 166 -9.56 -5.37 -2.83
CA SER A 166 -9.87 -6.76 -3.13
C SER A 166 -10.98 -6.91 -4.17
N THR A 167 -10.99 -8.08 -4.80
CA THR A 167 -12.20 -8.65 -5.38
C THR A 167 -13.16 -9.15 -4.29
N HIS A 168 -14.46 -9.26 -4.58
CA HIS A 168 -15.41 -9.91 -3.67
C HIS A 168 -15.16 -11.43 -3.58
N ARG A 169 -15.39 -12.00 -2.40
CA ARG A 169 -15.34 -13.46 -2.14
C ARG A 169 -16.53 -13.90 -1.27
N GLY A 170 -17.74 -13.73 -1.79
CA GLY A 170 -18.98 -14.04 -1.07
C GLY A 170 -19.31 -13.03 0.05
N ALA A 171 -20.57 -13.06 0.49
CA ALA A 171 -21.12 -12.12 1.47
C ALA A 171 -20.59 -12.36 2.89
N ASP A 172 -20.20 -13.59 3.23
CA ASP A 172 -19.75 -13.94 4.58
C ASP A 172 -18.27 -13.65 4.85
N SER A 173 -17.52 -13.25 3.81
CA SER A 173 -16.09 -12.91 3.95
C SER A 173 -15.88 -11.74 4.91
N ALA A 174 -14.76 -11.76 5.63
CA ALA A 174 -14.38 -10.67 6.53
C ALA A 174 -14.26 -9.32 5.79
N PHE A 175 -13.85 -9.36 4.52
CA PHE A 175 -13.84 -8.20 3.64
C PHE A 175 -15.23 -7.63 3.33
N ALA A 176 -16.22 -8.49 3.02
CA ALA A 176 -17.60 -8.05 2.83
C ALA A 176 -18.17 -7.41 4.10
N LYS A 177 -17.93 -8.03 5.26
CA LYS A 177 -18.34 -7.49 6.57
C LYS A 177 -17.69 -6.13 6.88
N LEU A 178 -16.43 -5.91 6.47
CA LEU A 178 -15.79 -4.60 6.58
C LEU A 178 -16.52 -3.55 5.74
N ILE A 179 -16.88 -3.86 4.50
CA ILE A 179 -17.62 -2.95 3.63
C ILE A 179 -18.95 -2.56 4.27
N ASP A 180 -19.67 -3.52 4.83
CA ASP A 180 -20.96 -3.25 5.50
C ASP A 180 -20.78 -2.36 6.73
N LYS A 181 -19.72 -2.56 7.52
CA LYS A 181 -19.38 -1.68 8.65
C LYS A 181 -19.09 -0.25 8.20
N ILE A 182 -18.35 -0.07 7.11
CA ILE A 182 -18.03 1.26 6.56
C ILE A 182 -19.31 1.94 6.05
N LYS A 183 -20.14 1.23 5.29
CA LYS A 183 -21.43 1.76 4.80
C LYS A 183 -22.37 2.14 5.94
N ALA A 184 -22.33 1.41 7.04
CA ALA A 184 -23.10 1.71 8.25
C ALA A 184 -22.46 2.81 9.14
N GLY A 185 -21.32 3.40 8.74
CA GLY A 185 -20.61 4.40 9.54
C GLY A 185 -19.97 3.86 10.82
N LYS A 186 -19.85 2.54 10.98
CA LYS A 186 -19.33 1.87 12.18
C LYS A 186 -17.82 1.63 12.16
N TYR A 187 -17.15 2.02 11.08
CA TYR A 187 -15.71 1.88 10.91
C TYR A 187 -15.20 2.94 9.94
N GLY A 188 -14.04 3.53 10.22
CA GLY A 188 -13.46 4.57 9.36
C GLY A 188 -13.72 6.03 9.81
N ALA A 189 -14.54 6.27 10.83
CA ALA A 189 -14.58 7.57 11.49
C ALA A 189 -13.21 7.90 12.13
N PRO A 190 -12.76 9.16 12.12
CA PRO A 190 -11.56 9.54 12.86
C PRO A 190 -11.77 9.23 14.34
N SER A 191 -10.75 8.63 14.96
CA SER A 191 -10.65 8.57 16.41
C SER A 191 -10.59 10.02 16.91
N VAL A 192 -11.45 10.32 17.89
CA VAL A 192 -11.53 11.58 18.66
C VAL A 192 -10.19 12.28 18.88
#